data_AF-A0A1F7BDD0-F1
#
_entry.id   AF-A0A1F7BDD0-F1
#
_cell.length_a   1.000
_cell.length_b   1.000
_cell.length_c   1.000
_cell.angle_alpha   90.00
_cell.angle_beta   90.00
_cell.angle_gamma   90.00
#
_symmetry.space_group_name_H-M   'P 1'
#
loop_
_entity.id
_entity.type
_entity.pdbx_description
1 polymer ?
#
loop_
_entity_poly.entity_id
_entity_poly.type
_entity_poly.pdbx_seq_one_letter_code
_entity_poly.pdbx_strand_id
1 'polypeptide(L)'
;MKASLVCTSAFIGLLLMCSSALAHSSGTDASGCHTKKKTGEYHCHGEPTPLVKAAKTEAKTSAKTAAKSSAGGIVCSSDVYNCPNFSTHAEAQRTFDECSKITGRDVHRLDGDKDGDACEDLP
;
A
#
# COMPACT_ATOMS: atom_id res chain seq x y z
N MET A 1 -64.52 46.51 2.32
CA MET A 1 -64.14 45.53 1.28
C MET A 1 -62.85 44.83 1.71
N LYS A 2 -62.94 43.52 2.00
CA LYS A 2 -61.94 42.47 1.74
C LYS A 2 -60.68 42.52 2.65
N ALA A 3 -60.64 41.90 3.83
CA ALA A 3 -60.66 40.46 4.08
C ALA A 3 -59.81 39.68 3.05
N SER A 4 -58.50 39.50 3.29
CA SER A 4 -57.70 38.51 2.55
C SER A 4 -56.27 38.23 3.07
N LEU A 5 -55.92 38.51 4.33
CA LEU A 5 -54.55 38.30 4.82
C LEU A 5 -54.41 37.23 5.93
N VAL A 6 -55.37 36.30 6.04
CA VAL A 6 -55.33 35.26 7.09
C VAL A 6 -55.20 33.83 6.53
N CYS A 7 -55.53 33.61 5.25
CA CYS A 7 -55.70 32.26 4.70
C CYS A 7 -54.44 31.59 4.12
N THR A 8 -53.32 32.30 3.96
CA THR A 8 -52.06 31.68 3.48
C THR A 8 -51.32 30.91 4.58
N SER A 9 -51.77 31.02 5.84
CA SER A 9 -51.12 30.41 7.01
C SER A 9 -51.33 28.89 7.15
N ALA A 10 -52.24 28.28 6.39
CA ALA A 10 -52.68 26.90 6.64
C ALA A 10 -51.98 25.81 5.79
N PHE A 11 -51.24 26.15 4.72
CA PHE A 11 -50.59 25.15 3.85
C PHE A 11 -49.05 25.11 3.96
N ILE A 12 -48.44 26.09 4.63
CA ILE A 12 -46.97 26.18 4.79
C ILE A 12 -46.55 25.61 6.17
N GLY A 13 -47.34 24.67 6.72
CA GLY A 13 -47.05 24.03 8.01
C GLY A 13 -46.54 22.59 7.91
N LEU A 14 -46.76 21.91 6.78
CA LEU A 14 -46.59 20.44 6.68
C LEU A 14 -45.28 19.98 6.01
N LEU A 15 -44.48 20.90 5.45
CA LEU A 15 -43.27 20.55 4.67
C LEU A 15 -41.94 20.79 5.42
N LEU A 16 -41.97 20.88 6.76
CA LEU A 16 -40.79 21.27 7.54
C LEU A 16 -40.35 20.28 8.64
N MET A 17 -40.73 19.00 8.56
CA MET A 17 -40.55 18.03 9.68
C MET A 17 -39.87 16.70 9.30
N CYS A 18 -38.84 16.73 8.46
CA CYS A 18 -37.89 15.61 8.34
C CYS A 18 -36.61 16.11 7.69
N SER A 19 -35.49 16.20 8.42
CA SER A 19 -34.11 15.99 7.90
C SER A 19 -33.00 16.26 8.93
N SER A 20 -33.25 16.11 10.23
CA SER A 20 -32.15 16.09 11.20
C SER A 20 -31.51 14.70 11.21
N ALA A 21 -30.78 14.35 10.16
CA ALA A 21 -29.94 13.16 10.15
C ALA A 21 -28.72 13.41 11.05
N LEU A 22 -28.78 12.91 12.29
CA LEU A 22 -27.70 13.02 13.27
C LEU A 22 -26.62 11.99 12.91
N ALA A 23 -25.52 12.45 12.31
CA ALA A 23 -24.39 11.59 11.98
C ALA A 23 -23.78 11.02 13.27
N HIS A 24 -23.86 9.71 13.45
CA HIS A 24 -23.22 9.02 14.56
C HIS A 24 -21.70 8.96 14.35
N SER A 25 -20.94 9.18 15.41
CA SER A 25 -19.49 9.02 15.40
C SER A 25 -19.15 7.57 15.03
N SER A 26 -18.56 7.37 13.86
CA SER A 26 -17.91 6.12 13.50
C SER A 26 -16.79 5.90 14.50
N GLY A 27 -16.89 4.84 15.33
CA GLY A 27 -15.95 4.50 16.41
C GLY A 27 -14.51 4.31 15.94
N THR A 28 -13.90 5.44 15.62
CA THR A 28 -12.54 5.64 15.11
C THR A 28 -11.89 6.66 16.04
N ASP A 29 -10.58 6.55 16.22
CA ASP A 29 -9.83 7.52 17.01
C ASP A 29 -9.77 8.89 16.32
N ALA A 30 -9.14 9.87 16.99
CA ALA A 30 -8.97 11.23 16.44
C ALA A 30 -8.20 11.27 15.11
N SER A 31 -7.56 10.16 14.70
CA SER A 31 -6.84 10.02 13.44
C SER A 31 -7.67 9.31 12.36
N GLY A 32 -8.93 8.95 12.63
CA GLY A 32 -9.79 8.22 11.70
C GLY A 32 -9.47 6.73 11.60
N CYS A 33 -8.83 6.15 12.62
CA CYS A 33 -8.36 4.78 12.62
C CYS A 33 -9.04 3.89 13.67
N HIS A 34 -9.05 2.56 13.45
CA HIS A 34 -9.58 1.60 14.41
C HIS A 34 -9.02 0.19 14.27
N THR A 35 -9.03 -0.56 15.39
CA THR A 35 -8.57 -1.96 15.47
C THR A 35 -9.75 -2.93 15.39
N LYS A 36 -9.72 -3.86 14.44
CA LYS A 36 -10.72 -4.92 14.32
C LYS A 36 -10.51 -5.96 15.43
N LYS A 37 -11.41 -5.97 16.41
CA LYS A 37 -11.35 -6.86 17.59
C LYS A 37 -11.17 -8.35 17.28
N LYS A 38 -11.65 -8.84 16.13
CA LYS A 38 -11.54 -10.25 15.72
C LYS A 38 -10.17 -10.65 15.18
N THR A 39 -9.46 -9.72 14.55
CA THR A 39 -8.18 -10.02 13.88
C THR A 39 -7.01 -9.28 14.52
N GLY A 40 -7.27 -8.29 15.38
CA GLY A 40 -6.27 -7.35 15.87
C GLY A 40 -5.80 -6.36 14.80
N GLU A 41 -6.43 -6.34 13.63
CA GLU A 41 -5.96 -5.56 12.49
C GLU A 41 -6.37 -4.09 12.62
N TYR A 42 -5.39 -3.19 12.70
CA TYR A 42 -5.58 -1.75 12.75
C TYR A 42 -5.65 -1.17 11.34
N HIS A 43 -6.71 -0.43 11.05
CA HIS A 43 -6.89 0.22 9.76
C HIS A 43 -7.46 1.63 9.90
N CYS A 44 -6.98 2.52 9.02
CA CYS A 44 -7.31 3.94 8.98
C CYS A 44 -8.13 4.26 7.74
N HIS A 45 -9.13 5.13 7.89
CA HIS A 45 -9.94 5.65 6.78
C HIS A 45 -9.56 7.12 6.56
N GLY A 46 -8.69 7.37 5.58
CA GLY A 46 -8.16 8.70 5.23
C GLY A 46 -6.94 8.57 4.29
N GLU A 47 -6.55 9.66 3.62
CA GLU A 47 -5.35 9.67 2.78
C GLU A 47 -4.11 9.56 3.69
N PRO A 48 -3.23 8.56 3.49
CA PRO A 48 -2.14 8.30 4.42
C PRO A 48 -1.17 9.50 4.42
N THR A 49 -0.89 10.02 5.62
CA THR A 49 0.09 11.09 5.80
C THR A 49 1.45 10.67 5.21
N PRO A 50 2.25 11.61 4.67
CA PRO A 50 3.52 11.31 3.98
C PRO A 50 4.49 10.45 4.78
N LEU A 51 4.45 10.54 6.11
CA LEU A 51 5.28 9.79 7.04
C LEU A 51 4.91 8.28 7.09
N VAL A 52 3.64 7.94 6.92
CA VAL A 52 3.17 6.54 6.86
C VAL A 52 3.52 5.90 5.52
N LYS A 53 3.66 6.72 4.46
CA LYS A 53 4.06 6.26 3.12
C LYS A 53 5.52 5.82 3.06
N ALA A 54 6.41 6.53 3.78
CA ALA A 54 7.82 6.16 3.91
C ALA A 54 7.98 4.85 4.71
N ALA A 55 7.38 4.76 5.89
CA ALA A 55 7.45 3.56 6.74
C ALA A 55 6.83 2.31 6.08
N LYS A 56 5.76 2.47 5.28
CA LYS A 56 5.15 1.37 4.52
C LYS A 56 6.03 0.91 3.35
N THR A 57 6.89 1.78 2.82
CA THR A 57 7.83 1.40 1.76
C THR A 57 8.96 0.55 2.34
N GLU A 58 9.51 0.94 3.47
CA GLU A 58 10.60 0.22 4.16
C GLU A 58 10.16 -1.15 4.72
N ALA A 59 8.97 -1.21 5.32
CA ALA A 59 8.40 -2.47 5.83
C ALA A 59 8.03 -3.45 4.69
N LYS A 60 7.60 -2.92 3.54
CA LYS A 60 7.25 -3.74 2.36
C LYS A 60 8.50 -4.26 1.64
N THR A 61 9.61 -3.52 1.66
CA THR A 61 10.90 -4.00 1.16
C THR A 61 11.44 -5.14 2.03
N SER A 62 11.42 -4.98 3.35
CA SER A 62 11.91 -6.02 4.28
C SER A 62 11.07 -7.31 4.26
N ALA A 63 9.74 -7.18 4.14
CA ALA A 63 8.85 -8.34 4.05
C ALA A 63 8.95 -9.05 2.69
N LYS A 64 9.22 -8.32 1.60
CA LYS A 64 9.38 -8.90 0.25
C LYS A 64 10.69 -9.67 0.12
N THR A 65 11.78 -9.17 0.70
CA THR A 65 13.08 -9.88 0.74
C THR A 65 13.01 -11.13 1.62
N ALA A 66 12.31 -11.08 2.76
CA ALA A 66 12.12 -12.25 3.64
C ALA A 66 11.16 -13.31 3.04
N ALA A 67 10.07 -12.89 2.39
CA ALA A 67 9.13 -13.82 1.77
C ALA A 67 9.70 -14.47 0.50
N LYS A 68 10.51 -13.74 -0.29
CA LYS A 68 11.14 -14.26 -1.50
C LYS A 68 12.29 -15.22 -1.21
N SER A 69 12.99 -15.01 -0.10
CA SER A 69 14.04 -15.94 0.36
C SER A 69 13.47 -17.21 1.03
N SER A 70 12.21 -17.19 1.50
CA SER A 70 11.67 -18.28 2.33
C SER A 70 10.53 -19.11 1.71
N ALA A 71 10.02 -18.76 0.52
CA ALA A 71 8.90 -19.48 -0.10
C ALA A 71 9.20 -20.19 -1.44
N GLY A 72 10.43 -20.09 -1.97
CA GLY A 72 10.83 -20.82 -3.17
C GLY A 72 12.18 -20.33 -3.63
N GLY A 73 13.17 -21.22 -3.64
CA GLY A 73 14.57 -20.90 -3.94
C GLY A 73 14.76 -20.11 -5.23
N ILE A 74 15.87 -19.40 -5.30
CA ILE A 74 16.23 -18.59 -6.46
C ILE A 74 16.31 -19.48 -7.71
N VAL A 75 15.57 -19.11 -8.75
CA VAL A 75 15.48 -19.90 -9.99
C VAL A 75 16.66 -19.56 -10.90
N CYS A 76 17.71 -20.37 -10.86
CA CYS A 76 18.92 -20.16 -11.68
C CYS A 76 18.92 -20.94 -13.01
N SER A 77 17.90 -21.77 -13.27
CA SER A 77 17.86 -22.62 -14.47
C SER A 77 17.45 -21.88 -15.76
N SER A 78 16.86 -20.69 -15.63
CA SER A 78 16.30 -19.91 -16.73
C SER A 78 16.47 -18.42 -16.46
N ASP A 79 16.54 -17.61 -17.50
CA ASP A 79 16.61 -16.15 -17.38
C ASP A 79 15.24 -15.56 -16.99
N VAL A 80 14.99 -15.38 -15.68
CA VAL A 80 13.71 -14.91 -15.13
C VAL A 80 13.81 -13.66 -14.25
N TYR A 81 15.01 -13.17 -13.98
CA TYR A 81 15.24 -11.99 -13.16
C TYR A 81 15.97 -10.92 -13.96
N ASN A 82 15.56 -9.67 -13.78
CA ASN A 82 16.20 -8.48 -14.32
C ASN A 82 16.36 -7.45 -13.19
N CYS A 83 17.21 -6.43 -13.37
CA CYS A 83 17.44 -5.39 -12.36
C CYS A 83 16.16 -4.73 -11.82
N PRO A 84 15.14 -4.38 -12.64
CA PRO A 84 13.89 -3.80 -12.13
C PRO A 84 13.05 -4.72 -11.23
N ASN A 85 13.38 -6.02 -11.16
CA ASN A 85 12.70 -6.95 -10.26
C ASN A 85 13.15 -6.78 -8.81
N PHE A 86 14.31 -6.17 -8.59
CA PHE A 86 14.94 -5.93 -7.29
C PHE A 86 14.70 -4.49 -6.86
N SER A 87 14.57 -4.30 -5.55
CA SER A 87 14.37 -2.96 -4.98
C SER A 87 15.67 -2.35 -4.46
N THR A 88 16.74 -3.13 -4.34
CA THR A 88 18.05 -2.70 -3.85
C THR A 88 19.16 -3.45 -4.59
N HIS A 89 20.33 -2.82 -4.72
CA HIS A 89 21.55 -3.45 -5.24
C HIS A 89 21.86 -4.74 -4.49
N ALA A 90 21.75 -4.71 -3.16
CA ALA A 90 22.01 -5.87 -2.30
C ALA A 90 21.12 -7.10 -2.59
N GLU A 91 19.88 -6.91 -3.06
CA GLU A 91 19.00 -8.04 -3.42
C GLU A 91 19.38 -8.62 -4.80
N ALA A 92 19.73 -7.75 -5.75
CA ALA A 92 20.22 -8.16 -7.06
C ALA A 92 21.54 -8.92 -6.95
N GLN A 93 22.50 -8.37 -6.18
CA GLN A 93 23.81 -8.98 -5.93
C GLN A 93 23.69 -10.39 -5.35
N ARG A 94 22.82 -10.59 -4.36
CA ARG A 94 22.62 -11.93 -3.76
C ARG A 94 22.12 -12.95 -4.79
N THR A 95 21.18 -12.53 -5.64
CA THR A 95 20.64 -13.41 -6.70
C THR A 95 21.72 -13.76 -7.71
N PHE A 96 22.50 -12.76 -8.14
CA PHE A 96 23.66 -12.95 -9.00
C PHE A 96 24.68 -13.90 -8.37
N ASP A 97 25.14 -13.65 -7.15
CA ASP A 97 26.14 -14.47 -6.45
C ASP A 97 25.70 -15.92 -6.32
N GLU A 98 24.43 -16.14 -5.95
CA GLU A 98 23.89 -17.48 -5.74
C GLU A 98 23.80 -18.25 -7.06
N CYS A 99 23.26 -17.62 -8.11
CA CYS A 99 23.16 -18.26 -9.41
C CYS A 99 24.51 -18.44 -10.11
N SER A 100 25.43 -17.48 -9.96
CA SER A 100 26.80 -17.58 -10.47
C SER A 100 27.57 -18.71 -9.80
N LYS A 101 27.37 -18.96 -8.50
CA LYS A 101 27.97 -20.11 -7.80
C LYS A 101 27.41 -21.46 -8.29
N ILE A 102 26.11 -21.53 -8.57
CA ILE A 102 25.45 -22.77 -9.00
C ILE A 102 25.79 -23.09 -10.46
N THR A 103 25.76 -22.08 -11.32
CA THR A 103 25.78 -22.27 -12.78
C THR A 103 27.12 -21.88 -13.42
N GLY A 104 28.00 -21.20 -12.68
CA GLY A 104 29.29 -20.71 -13.15
C GLY A 104 29.20 -19.52 -14.10
N ARG A 105 28.02 -18.91 -14.26
CA ARG A 105 27.80 -17.75 -15.13
C ARG A 105 26.65 -16.89 -14.63
N ASP A 106 26.60 -15.66 -15.13
CA ASP A 106 25.43 -14.81 -14.97
C ASP A 106 24.29 -15.25 -15.88
N VAL A 107 23.41 -16.12 -15.38
CA VAL A 107 22.24 -16.61 -16.14
C VAL A 107 21.21 -15.52 -16.37
N HIS A 108 21.15 -14.54 -15.48
CA HIS A 108 20.15 -13.48 -15.48
C HIS A 108 20.65 -12.18 -16.10
N ARG A 109 21.94 -12.13 -16.46
CA ARG A 109 22.59 -10.96 -17.04
C ARG A 109 22.36 -9.71 -16.18
N LEU A 110 22.50 -9.87 -14.87
CA LEU A 110 22.39 -8.81 -13.87
C LEU A 110 23.68 -7.98 -13.78
N ASP A 111 24.81 -8.58 -14.11
CA ASP A 111 26.14 -7.97 -14.22
C ASP A 111 26.48 -7.82 -15.72
N GLY A 112 26.20 -6.61 -16.24
CA GLY A 112 26.26 -6.34 -17.68
C GLY A 112 27.69 -6.15 -18.20
N ASP A 113 28.53 -5.52 -17.40
CA ASP A 113 29.93 -5.19 -17.66
C ASP A 113 30.93 -6.21 -17.10
N LYS A 114 30.44 -7.19 -16.33
CA LYS A 114 31.16 -8.39 -15.89
C LYS A 114 32.28 -8.09 -14.90
N ASP A 115 32.09 -7.07 -14.07
CA ASP A 115 33.02 -6.72 -13.01
C ASP A 115 32.70 -7.44 -11.68
N GLY A 116 31.58 -8.15 -11.62
CA GLY A 116 31.10 -8.90 -10.47
C GLY A 116 30.06 -8.15 -9.64
N ASP A 117 29.76 -6.90 -9.96
CA ASP A 117 28.76 -6.08 -9.29
C ASP A 117 27.47 -6.00 -10.14
N ALA A 118 26.37 -6.49 -9.57
CA ALA A 118 25.12 -6.72 -10.29
C ALA A 118 24.14 -5.56 -10.10
N CYS A 119 23.65 -5.01 -11.21
CA CYS A 119 22.64 -3.95 -11.22
C CYS A 119 23.05 -2.69 -10.41
N GLU A 120 24.24 -2.14 -10.67
CA GLU A 120 24.81 -0.98 -9.97
C GLU A 120 23.93 0.28 -9.94
N ASP A 121 22.97 0.39 -10.87
CA ASP A 121 21.99 1.49 -10.91
C ASP A 121 20.95 1.43 -9.78
N LEU A 122 20.89 0.32 -9.02
CA LEU A 122 19.94 0.15 -7.93
C LEU A 122 20.41 0.82 -6.63
N PRO A 123 19.47 1.33 -5.79
CA PRO A 123 19.78 1.93 -4.49
C PRO A 123 20.35 0.95 -3.45
#